data_AF-A0A841FHZ7-F1
#
_entry.id   AF-A0A841FHZ7-F1
#
_cell.length_a   1.000
_cell.length_b   1.000
_cell.length_c   1.000
_cell.angle_alpha   90.00
_cell.angle_beta   90.00
_cell.angle_gamma   90.00
#
_symmetry.space_group_name_H-M   'P 1'
#
loop_
_entity.id
_entity.type
_entity.pdbx_description
1 polymer ?
#
loop_
_entity_poly.entity_id
_entity_poly.type
_entity_poly.pdbx_seq_one_letter_code
_entity_poly.pdbx_strand_id
1 'polypeptide(L)'
;MLMELMVDWASQAACREGDPDALFVQGAEQNAAKKVCRGCPVRMECLADALDNRIEFGVWGGMTERERRALLRKHTDVRSWRRVFEAALTKEAEQRSVSKGRSLTPTGF
;
A
#
# COMPACT_ATOMS: atom_id res chain seq x y z
N MET A 1 -9.85 -7.73 -28.07
CA MET A 1 -10.68 -7.40 -26.90
C MET A 1 -9.84 -7.69 -25.66
N LEU A 2 -9.00 -6.74 -25.28
CA LEU A 2 -8.06 -6.83 -24.15
C LEU A 2 -8.83 -6.51 -22.86
N MET A 3 -9.61 -7.45 -22.33
CA MET A 3 -10.46 -7.20 -21.15
C MET A 3 -10.37 -8.29 -20.10
N GLU A 4 -9.23 -8.97 -20.03
CA GLU A 4 -8.85 -9.82 -18.90
C GLU A 4 -7.43 -9.45 -18.48
N LEU A 5 -7.21 -9.40 -17.15
CA LEU A 5 -5.93 -9.27 -16.45
C LEU A 5 -5.48 -7.85 -16.03
N MET A 6 -6.39 -7.03 -15.51
CA MET A 6 -6.00 -6.17 -14.39
C MET A 6 -6.70 -6.73 -13.16
N VAL A 7 -5.97 -7.45 -12.31
CA VAL A 7 -6.47 -7.85 -10.99
C VAL A 7 -6.95 -6.57 -10.32
N ASP A 8 -8.27 -6.45 -10.13
CA ASP A 8 -8.84 -5.28 -9.47
C ASP A 8 -8.48 -5.37 -7.99
N TRP A 9 -7.36 -4.73 -7.63
CA TRP A 9 -6.86 -4.68 -6.26
C TRP A 9 -7.94 -4.16 -5.31
N ALA A 10 -8.84 -3.27 -5.77
CA ALA A 10 -9.89 -2.70 -4.95
C ALA A 10 -10.89 -3.77 -4.47
N SER A 11 -11.11 -4.83 -5.26
CA SER A 11 -11.98 -5.95 -4.88
C SER A 11 -11.48 -6.72 -3.65
N GLN A 12 -10.18 -6.67 -3.36
CA GLN A 12 -9.51 -7.33 -2.22
C GLN A 12 -9.24 -6.38 -1.03
N ALA A 13 -9.72 -5.13 -1.11
CA ALA A 13 -9.50 -4.15 -0.07
C ALA A 13 -10.32 -4.47 1.20
N ALA A 14 -9.66 -4.53 2.36
CA ALA A 14 -10.32 -4.82 3.64
C ALA A 14 -11.38 -3.78 4.02
N CYS A 15 -11.26 -2.53 3.55
CA CYS A 15 -12.27 -1.49 3.82
C CYS A 15 -13.58 -1.68 3.03
N ARG A 16 -13.62 -2.58 2.05
CA ARG A 16 -14.83 -2.85 1.24
C ARG A 16 -15.99 -3.40 2.06
N GLU A 17 -15.71 -4.07 3.17
CA GLU A 17 -16.72 -4.67 4.06
C GLU A 17 -17.35 -3.63 5.01
N GLY A 18 -16.78 -2.42 5.10
CA GLY A 18 -17.23 -1.36 6.00
C GLY A 18 -18.05 -0.27 5.32
N ASP A 19 -18.37 0.78 6.08
CA ASP A 19 -19.00 1.99 5.58
C ASP A 19 -18.02 2.79 4.69
N PRO A 20 -18.35 3.07 3.41
CA PRO A 20 -17.51 3.87 2.54
C PRO A 20 -17.22 5.27 3.08
N ASP A 21 -18.19 5.90 3.76
CA ASP A 21 -18.05 7.27 4.26
C ASP A 21 -17.03 7.36 5.40
N ALA A 22 -16.77 6.25 6.10
CA ALA A 22 -15.74 6.15 7.12
C ALA A 22 -14.32 6.42 6.58
N LEU A 23 -14.09 6.31 5.26
CA LEU A 23 -12.81 6.63 4.62
C LEU A 23 -12.62 8.14 4.37
N PHE A 24 -13.69 8.93 4.37
CA PHE A 24 -13.69 10.35 3.99
C PHE A 24 -13.87 11.32 5.18
N VAL A 25 -13.76 10.81 6.41
CA VAL A 25 -13.78 11.60 7.64
C VAL A 25 -12.56 12.52 7.80
N GLN A 26 -12.62 13.45 8.76
CA GLN A 26 -11.57 14.44 9.03
C GLN A 26 -10.97 14.32 10.43
N GLY A 27 -9.83 14.98 10.64
CA GLY A 27 -9.21 15.10 11.96
C GLY A 27 -8.89 13.76 12.62
N ALA A 28 -9.25 13.63 13.90
CA ALA A 28 -8.92 12.45 14.70
C ALA A 28 -9.65 11.17 14.24
N GLU A 29 -10.80 11.29 13.56
CA GLU A 29 -11.60 10.17 13.09
C GLU A 29 -10.88 9.36 12.00
N GLN A 30 -9.97 10.01 11.26
CA GLN A 30 -9.13 9.34 10.27
C GLN A 30 -8.27 8.22 10.86
N ASN A 31 -8.04 8.23 12.19
CA ASN A 31 -7.33 7.15 12.87
C ASN A 31 -8.07 5.81 12.80
N ALA A 32 -9.41 5.82 12.76
CA ALA A 32 -10.20 4.61 12.60
C ALA A 32 -9.99 4.01 11.19
N ALA A 33 -10.12 4.82 10.14
CA ALA A 33 -9.84 4.40 8.77
C ALA A 33 -8.41 3.87 8.59
N LYS A 34 -7.41 4.55 9.18
CA LYS A 34 -6.02 4.10 9.14
C LYS A 34 -5.81 2.73 9.80
N LYS A 35 -6.57 2.39 10.85
CA LYS A 35 -6.47 1.07 11.49
C LYS A 35 -6.88 -0.04 10.53
N VAL A 36 -7.96 0.17 9.76
CA VAL A 36 -8.41 -0.78 8.72
C VAL A 36 -7.29 -1.05 7.71
N CYS A 37 -6.55 -0.01 7.31
CA CYS A 37 -5.45 -0.17 6.36
C CYS A 37 -4.26 -1.00 6.88
N ARG A 38 -4.05 -1.15 8.21
CA ARG A 38 -2.81 -1.76 8.74
C ARG A 38 -2.58 -3.20 8.27
N GLY A 39 -3.64 -3.99 8.18
CA GLY A 39 -3.60 -5.39 7.73
C GLY A 39 -4.17 -5.62 6.33
N CYS A 40 -4.47 -4.56 5.59
CA CYS A 40 -5.07 -4.68 4.26
C CYS A 40 -4.05 -5.27 3.27
N PRO A 41 -4.39 -6.36 2.54
CA PRO A 41 -3.44 -7.05 1.65
C PRO A 41 -3.01 -6.17 0.47
N VAL A 42 -3.89 -5.26 0.03
CA VAL A 42 -3.68 -4.36 -1.12
C VAL A 42 -3.28 -2.93 -0.72
N ARG A 43 -2.71 -2.77 0.49
CA ARG A 43 -2.41 -1.45 1.05
C ARG A 43 -1.48 -0.63 0.16
N MET A 44 -0.49 -1.29 -0.45
CA MET A 44 0.54 -0.61 -1.25
C MET A 44 0.00 -0.23 -2.63
N GLU A 45 -0.79 -1.10 -3.25
CA GLU A 45 -1.49 -0.86 -4.51
C GLU A 45 -2.47 0.30 -4.36
N CYS A 46 -3.26 0.30 -3.29
CA CYS A 46 -4.16 1.39 -2.93
C CYS A 46 -3.43 2.73 -2.74
N LEU A 47 -2.29 2.71 -2.03
CA LEU A 47 -1.51 3.93 -1.82
C LEU A 47 -0.87 4.43 -3.12
N ALA A 48 -0.31 3.53 -3.92
CA ALA A 48 0.29 3.88 -5.21
C ALA A 48 -0.73 4.54 -6.13
N ASP A 49 -1.93 3.96 -6.23
CA ASP A 49 -2.99 4.48 -7.07
C ASP A 49 -3.43 5.89 -6.62
N ALA A 50 -3.54 6.11 -5.30
CA ALA A 50 -3.85 7.42 -4.75
C ALA A 50 -2.76 8.47 -5.00
N LEU A 51 -1.48 8.07 -5.00
CA LEU A 51 -0.35 8.97 -5.23
C LEU A 51 -0.17 9.28 -6.73
N ASP A 52 -0.23 8.26 -7.59
CA ASP A 52 -0.09 8.38 -9.04
C ASP A 52 -1.24 9.22 -9.63
N ASN A 53 -2.47 9.01 -9.16
CA ASN A 53 -3.65 9.77 -9.61
C ASN A 53 -3.90 11.06 -8.81
N ARG A 54 -3.03 11.40 -7.84
CA ARG A 54 -3.16 12.60 -6.99
C ARG A 54 -4.54 12.75 -6.33
N ILE A 55 -5.10 11.65 -5.85
CA ILE A 55 -6.42 11.64 -5.22
C ILE A 55 -6.42 12.57 -4.01
N GLU A 56 -7.39 13.48 -3.98
CA GLU A 56 -7.39 14.59 -3.03
C GLU A 56 -8.01 14.22 -1.68
N PHE A 57 -9.04 13.39 -1.64
CA PHE A 57 -9.80 13.18 -0.40
C PHE A 57 -9.60 11.79 0.21
N GLY A 58 -9.93 11.69 1.49
CA GLY A 58 -10.01 10.43 2.23
C GLY A 58 -8.66 9.78 2.59
N VAL A 59 -8.76 8.66 3.30
CA VAL A 59 -7.65 7.80 3.71
C VAL A 59 -7.42 6.72 2.68
N TRP A 60 -6.21 6.69 2.10
CA TRP A 60 -5.81 5.72 1.08
C TRP A 60 -4.52 5.04 1.50
N GLY A 61 -4.50 3.70 1.49
CA GLY A 61 -3.35 2.91 1.90
C GLY A 61 -2.78 3.26 3.29
N GLY A 62 -3.64 3.76 4.19
CA GLY A 62 -3.25 4.18 5.55
C GLY A 62 -2.72 5.61 5.66
N MET A 63 -2.78 6.41 4.59
CA MET A 63 -2.35 7.81 4.59
C MET A 63 -3.52 8.75 4.36
N THR A 64 -3.55 9.83 5.14
CA THR A 64 -4.43 10.99 4.91
C THR A 64 -3.98 11.77 3.67
N GLU A 65 -4.88 12.58 3.12
CA GLU A 65 -4.57 13.59 2.11
C GLU A 65 -3.31 14.42 2.45
N ARG A 66 -3.25 14.95 3.69
CA ARG A 66 -2.14 15.80 4.13
C ARG A 66 -0.80 15.06 4.09
N GLU A 67 -0.80 13.79 4.50
CA GLU A 67 0.39 12.94 4.48
C GLU A 67 0.81 12.62 3.04
N ARG A 68 -0.15 12.27 2.17
CA ARG A 68 0.14 12.02 0.74
C ARG A 68 0.71 13.26 0.07
N ARG A 69 0.12 14.44 0.29
CA ARG A 69 0.66 15.71 -0.23
C ARG A 69 2.05 16.01 0.28
N ALA A 70 2.35 15.72 1.56
CA ALA A 70 3.69 15.89 2.10
C ALA A 70 4.70 14.94 1.44
N LEU A 71 4.30 13.70 1.15
CA LEU A 71 5.13 12.73 0.44
C LEU A 71 5.40 13.17 -1.02
N LEU A 72 4.36 13.56 -1.76
CA LEU A 72 4.49 14.04 -3.14
C LEU A 72 5.41 15.28 -3.27
N ARG A 73 5.40 16.19 -2.29
CA ARG A 73 6.31 17.34 -2.28
C ARG A 73 7.78 16.98 -2.07
N LYS A 74 8.05 15.87 -1.36
CA LYS A 74 9.43 15.40 -1.11
C LYS A 74 10.00 14.57 -2.26
N HIS A 75 9.13 14.01 -3.09
CA HIS A 75 9.49 13.05 -4.15
C HIS A 75 8.94 13.52 -5.50
N THR A 76 9.46 14.66 -5.98
CA THR A 76 9.01 15.29 -7.24
C THR A 76 9.52 14.56 -8.49
N ASP A 77 10.50 13.68 -8.33
CA ASP A 77 11.15 12.88 -9.36
C ASP A 77 10.45 11.53 -9.63
N VAL A 78 9.59 11.08 -8.71
CA VAL A 78 8.87 9.80 -8.83
C VAL A 78 7.74 9.93 -9.86
N ARG A 79 7.85 9.16 -10.95
CA ARG A 79 6.86 9.11 -12.04
C ARG A 79 5.83 7.98 -11.90
N SER A 80 6.11 6.96 -11.09
CA SER A 80 5.19 5.86 -10.82
C SER A 80 5.48 5.27 -9.45
N TRP A 81 4.54 5.52 -8.52
CA TRP A 81 4.58 4.97 -7.18
C TRP A 81 4.32 3.47 -7.17
N ARG A 82 3.51 2.96 -8.11
CA ARG A 82 3.34 1.51 -8.29
C ARG A 82 4.69 0.80 -8.48
N ARG A 83 5.53 1.29 -9.40
CA ARG A 83 6.86 0.70 -9.65
C ARG A 83 7.80 0.82 -8.44
N VAL A 84 7.73 1.94 -7.72
CA VAL A 84 8.54 2.14 -6.50
C VAL A 84 8.18 1.10 -5.44
N PHE A 85 6.88 0.87 -5.21
CA PHE A 85 6.43 -0.10 -4.22
C PHE A 85 6.66 -1.55 -4.65
N GLU A 86 6.42 -1.90 -5.91
CA GLU A 86 6.75 -3.24 -6.44
C GLU A 86 8.24 -3.58 -6.27
N ALA A 87 9.12 -2.62 -6.57
CA ALA A 87 10.56 -2.79 -6.38
C ALA A 87 10.93 -2.97 -4.89
N ALA A 88 10.26 -2.26 -3.98
CA ALA A 88 10.47 -2.42 -2.55
C ALA A 88 10.01 -3.81 -2.05
N LEU A 89 8.81 -4.25 -2.44
CA LEU A 89 8.25 -5.55 -2.07
C LEU A 89 9.13 -6.72 -2.57
N THR A 90 9.67 -6.60 -3.79
CA THR A 90 10.57 -7.60 -4.37
C THR A 90 11.86 -7.73 -3.55
N LYS A 91 12.49 -6.58 -3.21
CA LYS A 91 13.70 -6.56 -2.38
C LYS A 91 13.46 -7.16 -1.00
N GLU A 92 12.32 -6.88 -0.37
CA GLU A 92 11.97 -7.48 0.91
C GLU A 92 11.81 -9.01 0.82
N ALA A 93 11.16 -9.50 -0.24
CA ALA A 93 10.98 -10.94 -0.47
C ALA A 93 12.33 -11.66 -0.65
N GLU A 94 13.24 -11.07 -1.43
CA GLU A 94 14.61 -11.56 -1.62
C GLU A 94 15.41 -11.56 -0.30
N GLN A 95 15.34 -10.49 0.49
CA GLN A 95 16.02 -10.43 1.78
C GLN A 95 15.50 -11.50 2.76
N ARG A 96 14.19 -11.76 2.76
CA ARG A 96 13.58 -12.82 3.57
C ARG A 96 14.04 -14.21 3.13
N SER A 97 14.15 -14.47 1.83
CA SER A 97 14.64 -15.76 1.32
C SER A 97 16.11 -16.00 1.67
N VAL A 98 16.96 -14.98 1.55
CA VAL A 98 18.37 -15.03 2.00
C VAL A 98 18.48 -15.30 3.50
N SER A 99 17.69 -14.60 4.31
CA SER A 99 17.68 -14.76 5.77
C SER A 99 17.25 -16.18 6.20
N LYS A 100 16.22 -16.73 5.56
CA LYS A 100 15.74 -18.09 5.82
C LYS A 100 16.73 -19.16 5.36
N GLY A 101 17.43 -18.93 4.24
CA GLY A 101 18.50 -19.80 3.75
C GLY A 101 19.73 -19.83 4.66
N ARG A 102 20.11 -18.69 5.28
CA ARG A 102 21.24 -18.61 6.22
C ARG A 102 20.95 -19.27 7.58
N SER A 103 19.68 -19.41 7.96
CA SER A 103 19.28 -20.10 9.20
C SER A 103 19.30 -21.62 9.10
N LEU A 104 19.46 -22.21 7.92
CA LEU A 104 19.66 -23.65 7.71
C LEU A 104 21.16 -23.96 7.77
N THR A 105 21.81 -23.72 8.92
CA THR A 105 23.09 -24.37 9.18
C THR A 105 22.80 -25.84 9.51
N PRO A 106 23.37 -26.82 8.80
CA PRO A 106 23.35 -28.19 9.28
C PRO A 106 24.14 -28.18 10.59
N THR A 107 23.44 -28.36 11.72
CA THR A 107 24.12 -28.71 12.96
C THR A 107 24.58 -30.15 12.77
N GLY A 108 25.75 -30.33 12.14
CA GLY A 108 26.38 -31.62 11.98
C GLY A 108 27.08 -32.00 13.28
N PHE A 109 26.78 -33.18 13.82
CA PHE A 109 27.65 -34.36 13.91
C PHE A 109 26.84 -35.51 14.50
#